data_AF-Q0I8D3-F1
#
_entry.id   AF-Q0I8D3-F1
#
_cell.length_a   1.000
_cell.length_b   1.000
_cell.length_c   1.000
_cell.angle_alpha   90.00
_cell.angle_beta   90.00
_cell.angle_gamma   90.00
#
_symmetry.space_group_name_H-M   'P 1'
#
loop_
_entity.id
_entity.type
_entity.pdbx_description
1 polymer ?
#
loop_
_entity_poly.entity_id
_entity_poly.type
_entity_poly.pdbx_seq_one_letter_code
_entity_poly.pdbx_strand_id
1 'polypeptide(L)'
;MMPSSPTLLAGINLQDVLKVLRPLSWGAADILRAYARGEQPPHGFSKALSVDNGGEGPVSAADLAVNQWLLDGLKQSFPTADWTLLSEETAKEQLTEGQPLAAEWLWILDPLDGTKDFLQGTGEYAVHLALVHQQRPVLGVVLVPEREELWIGVVGDGTWCENRSGERTPVRFSERKATNQLTLVASRSHRDQRLEQLITALELGDSHAVGSVGCKVATILRGETDLYISLSGKSAPKDWDMAAPEAVLLAAGGAFTHADGRELIYNTGDVRQAGCLIASHGKAHATLCRKAAQAMGLIDPGFQV
;
A
#
# COMPACT_ATOMS: atom_id res chain seq x y z
N MET A 1 -28.53 10.04 18.80
CA MET A 1 -28.59 8.75 18.08
C MET A 1 -27.22 8.59 17.44
N MET A 2 -26.38 7.67 17.93
CA MET A 2 -25.08 7.42 17.29
C MET A 2 -25.37 6.90 15.87
N PRO A 3 -24.72 7.42 14.81
CA PRO A 3 -24.90 6.86 13.48
C PRO A 3 -24.54 5.37 13.54
N SER A 4 -25.43 4.52 13.04
CA SER A 4 -25.18 3.10 12.90
C SER A 4 -23.89 2.91 12.11
N SER A 5 -22.89 2.27 12.71
CA SER A 5 -21.62 1.98 12.03
C SER A 5 -21.90 1.27 10.71
N PRO A 6 -21.19 1.60 9.62
CA PRO A 6 -21.37 0.93 8.35
C PRO A 6 -21.14 -0.58 8.55
N THR A 7 -22.12 -1.37 8.13
CA THR A 7 -22.04 -2.83 8.14
C THR A 7 -21.21 -3.23 6.92
N LEU A 8 -20.09 -3.92 7.13
CA LEU A 8 -19.24 -4.38 6.03
C LEU A 8 -19.88 -5.63 5.42
N LEU A 9 -19.91 -6.72 6.18
CA LEU A 9 -20.55 -7.99 5.84
C LEU A 9 -21.73 -8.24 6.78
N ALA A 10 -22.67 -9.10 6.37
CA ALA A 10 -23.76 -9.53 7.23
C ALA A 10 -23.22 -10.06 8.57
N GLY A 11 -23.49 -9.34 9.67
CA GLY A 11 -23.05 -9.72 11.01
C GLY A 11 -21.63 -9.26 11.42
N ILE A 12 -20.87 -8.59 10.54
CA ILE A 12 -19.54 -8.04 10.86
C ILE A 12 -19.58 -6.51 10.77
N ASN A 13 -19.40 -5.86 11.91
CA ASN A 13 -19.32 -4.42 12.01
C ASN A 13 -17.86 -3.95 11.83
N LEU A 14 -17.68 -2.85 11.09
CA LEU A 14 -16.40 -2.15 10.94
C LEU A 14 -15.67 -1.94 12.27
N GLN A 15 -16.36 -1.60 13.36
CA GLN A 15 -15.72 -1.37 14.65
C GLN A 15 -15.03 -2.61 15.22
N ASP A 16 -15.57 -3.81 14.96
CA ASP A 16 -14.95 -5.05 15.41
C ASP A 16 -13.75 -5.42 14.55
N VAL A 17 -13.82 -5.13 13.24
CA VAL A 17 -12.66 -5.21 12.33
C VAL A 17 -11.54 -4.30 12.80
N LEU A 18 -11.81 -3.01 13.07
CA LEU A 18 -10.81 -2.04 13.52
C LEU A 18 -10.15 -2.45 14.85
N LYS A 19 -10.92 -3.01 15.80
CA LYS A 19 -10.38 -3.53 17.07
C LYS A 19 -9.41 -4.68 16.88
N VAL A 20 -9.62 -5.52 15.86
CA VAL A 20 -8.74 -6.66 15.52
C VAL A 20 -7.50 -6.20 14.76
N LEU A 21 -7.66 -5.30 13.78
CA LEU A 21 -6.54 -4.85 12.96
C LEU A 21 -5.45 -4.18 13.79
N ARG A 22 -5.82 -3.36 14.77
CA ARG A 22 -4.85 -2.62 15.58
C ARG A 22 -3.81 -3.52 16.27
N PRO A 23 -4.17 -4.52 17.11
CA PRO A 23 -3.20 -5.41 17.72
C PRO A 23 -2.47 -6.29 16.70
N LEU A 24 -3.11 -6.70 15.59
CA LEU A 24 -2.44 -7.45 14.53
C LEU A 24 -1.34 -6.62 13.86
N SER A 25 -1.61 -5.37 13.52
CA SER A 25 -0.61 -4.46 12.94
C SER A 25 0.55 -4.24 13.90
N TRP A 26 0.30 -3.94 15.18
CA TRP A 26 1.41 -3.74 16.12
C TRP A 26 2.21 -5.03 16.39
N GLY A 27 1.56 -6.19 16.41
CA GLY A 27 2.26 -7.48 16.46
C GLY A 27 3.15 -7.72 15.25
N ALA A 28 2.70 -7.33 14.04
CA ALA A 28 3.54 -7.37 12.84
C ALA A 28 4.76 -6.45 12.97
N ALA A 29 4.59 -5.22 13.47
CA ALA A 29 5.74 -4.34 13.75
C ALA A 29 6.72 -4.96 14.76
N ASP A 30 6.24 -5.65 15.79
CA ASP A 30 7.11 -6.29 16.79
C ASP A 30 7.94 -7.42 16.18
N ILE A 31 7.32 -8.23 15.30
CA ILE A 31 8.02 -9.26 14.53
C ILE A 31 9.10 -8.65 13.64
N LEU A 32 8.75 -7.65 12.82
CA LEU A 32 9.68 -7.03 11.88
C LEU A 32 10.85 -6.35 12.60
N ARG A 33 10.58 -5.56 13.64
CA ARG A 33 11.64 -4.87 14.40
C ARG A 33 12.57 -5.85 15.10
N ALA A 34 12.05 -6.97 15.62
CA ALA A 34 12.89 -8.00 16.21
C ALA A 34 13.84 -8.61 15.17
N TYR A 35 13.34 -8.97 13.98
CA TYR A 35 14.20 -9.44 12.90
C TYR A 35 15.22 -8.39 12.45
N ALA A 36 14.81 -7.14 12.24
CA ALA A 36 15.70 -6.04 11.84
C ALA A 36 16.84 -5.80 12.84
N ARG A 37 16.60 -6.08 14.13
CA ARG A 37 17.59 -5.93 15.21
C ARG A 37 18.39 -7.19 15.53
N GLY A 38 18.11 -8.31 14.85
CA GLY A 38 18.70 -9.61 15.18
C GLY A 38 18.31 -10.12 16.57
N GLU A 39 17.12 -9.74 17.05
CA GLU A 39 16.51 -10.17 18.30
C GLU A 39 15.65 -11.42 18.06
N GLN A 40 15.23 -12.08 19.15
CA GLN A 40 14.28 -13.19 19.06
C GLN A 40 12.88 -12.63 18.76
N PRO A 41 12.26 -12.97 17.62
CA PRO A 41 10.91 -12.50 17.34
C PRO A 41 9.90 -13.06 18.35
N PRO A 42 8.83 -12.32 18.65
CA PRO A 42 7.76 -12.78 19.53
C PRO A 42 6.96 -13.93 18.87
N HIS A 43 5.94 -14.42 19.57
CA HIS A 43 4.98 -15.42 19.07
C HIS A 43 5.57 -16.76 18.60
N GLY A 44 6.81 -17.06 19.00
CA GLY A 44 7.46 -18.35 18.77
C GLY A 44 8.10 -18.51 17.38
N PHE A 45 8.23 -17.43 16.60
CA PHE A 45 8.93 -17.49 15.32
C PHE A 45 10.44 -17.68 15.51
N SER A 46 11.10 -18.31 14.53
CA SER A 46 12.55 -18.57 14.60
C SER A 46 13.37 -17.29 14.52
N LYS A 47 14.45 -17.20 15.30
CA LYS A 47 15.40 -16.07 15.24
C LYS A 47 16.16 -15.97 13.90
N ALA A 48 16.30 -17.07 13.17
CA ALA A 48 17.10 -17.08 11.95
C ALA A 48 16.42 -16.26 10.83
N LEU A 49 17.08 -15.20 10.37
CA LEU A 49 16.66 -14.43 9.20
C LEU A 49 17.16 -15.12 7.93
N SER A 50 16.48 -16.19 7.50
CA SER A 50 16.72 -16.78 6.19
C SER A 50 16.20 -15.86 5.09
N VAL A 51 16.88 -15.81 3.95
CA VAL A 51 16.48 -15.03 2.77
C VAL A 51 16.53 -15.93 1.55
N ASP A 52 15.40 -16.07 0.86
CA ASP A 52 15.33 -16.61 -0.48
C ASP A 52 15.42 -15.45 -1.48
N ASN A 53 16.32 -15.55 -2.46
CA ASN A 53 16.49 -14.55 -3.51
C ASN A 53 15.85 -14.98 -4.84
N GLY A 54 15.04 -16.05 -4.84
CA GLY A 54 14.32 -16.57 -6.00
C GLY A 54 13.07 -15.75 -6.37
N GLY A 55 12.57 -15.93 -7.60
CA GLY A 55 11.35 -15.27 -8.07
C GLY A 55 11.54 -13.82 -8.52
N GLU A 56 10.61 -12.94 -8.15
CA GLU A 56 10.57 -11.52 -8.58
C GLU A 56 11.18 -10.55 -7.55
N GLY A 57 11.64 -11.05 -6.40
CA GLY A 57 12.23 -10.26 -5.31
C GLY A 57 12.69 -11.15 -4.15
N PRO A 58 13.48 -10.62 -3.19
CA PRO A 58 13.86 -11.38 -2.02
C PRO A 58 12.67 -11.58 -1.08
N VAL A 59 12.55 -12.78 -0.50
CA VAL A 59 11.59 -13.11 0.57
C VAL A 59 12.39 -13.54 1.79
N SER A 60 12.12 -12.97 2.95
CA SER A 60 12.81 -13.30 4.18
C SER A 60 11.92 -14.04 5.19
N ALA A 61 12.55 -14.60 6.23
CA ALA A 61 11.81 -15.17 7.37
C ALA A 61 10.88 -14.14 8.04
N ALA A 62 11.18 -12.84 7.92
CA ALA A 62 10.34 -11.79 8.46
C ALA A 62 9.02 -11.66 7.68
N ASP A 63 9.06 -11.71 6.34
CA ASP A 63 7.89 -11.68 5.46
C ASP A 63 6.95 -12.86 5.81
N LEU A 64 7.52 -14.07 5.90
CA LEU A 64 6.75 -15.29 6.22
C LEU A 64 6.15 -15.27 7.63
N ALA A 65 6.89 -14.76 8.62
CA ALA A 65 6.39 -14.66 9.99
C ALA A 65 5.24 -13.67 10.11
N VAL A 66 5.35 -12.50 9.49
CA VAL A 66 4.26 -11.51 9.46
C VAL A 66 3.07 -12.04 8.67
N ASN A 67 3.29 -12.70 7.54
CA ASN A 67 2.24 -13.33 6.75
C ASN A 67 1.42 -14.30 7.62
N GLN A 68 2.10 -15.23 8.30
CA GLN A 68 1.45 -16.19 9.19
C GLN A 68 0.65 -15.50 10.30
N TRP A 69 1.28 -14.52 10.97
CA TRP A 69 0.66 -13.75 12.05
C TRP A 69 -0.64 -13.06 11.62
N LEU A 70 -0.61 -12.36 10.48
CA LEU A 70 -1.77 -11.63 9.97
C LEU A 70 -2.88 -12.57 9.49
N LEU A 71 -2.54 -13.60 8.71
CA LEU A 71 -3.51 -14.55 8.18
C LEU A 71 -4.20 -15.34 9.30
N ASP A 72 -3.44 -15.83 10.29
CA ASP A 72 -4.01 -16.53 11.43
C ASP A 72 -4.88 -15.62 12.28
N GLY A 73 -4.40 -14.40 12.55
CA GLY A 73 -5.12 -13.40 13.32
C GLY A 73 -6.48 -13.05 12.72
N LEU A 74 -6.53 -12.82 11.41
CA LEU A 74 -7.76 -12.55 10.69
C LEU A 74 -8.71 -13.77 10.68
N LYS A 75 -8.21 -14.97 10.38
CA LYS A 75 -9.01 -16.20 10.38
C LYS A 75 -9.60 -16.52 11.75
N GLN A 76 -8.81 -16.39 12.81
CA GLN A 76 -9.24 -16.69 14.19
C GLN A 76 -10.25 -15.67 14.71
N SER A 77 -10.07 -14.40 14.37
CA SER A 77 -10.96 -13.33 14.82
C SER A 77 -12.32 -13.35 14.12
N PHE A 78 -12.34 -13.86 12.88
CA PHE A 78 -13.53 -13.86 12.04
C PHE A 78 -13.74 -15.21 11.34
N PRO A 79 -13.95 -16.30 12.10
CA PRO A 79 -13.97 -17.67 11.57
C PRO A 79 -15.19 -17.98 10.68
N THR A 80 -16.21 -17.11 10.73
CA THR A 80 -17.46 -17.25 9.96
C THR A 80 -17.59 -16.20 8.86
N ALA A 81 -16.59 -15.33 8.69
CA ALA A 81 -16.63 -14.30 7.68
C ALA A 81 -16.48 -14.89 6.28
N ASP A 82 -17.37 -14.49 5.38
CA ASP A 82 -17.35 -14.88 3.97
C ASP A 82 -16.42 -13.94 3.17
N TRP A 83 -15.14 -13.91 3.55
CA TRP A 83 -14.10 -13.21 2.81
C TRP A 83 -12.93 -14.14 2.48
N THR A 84 -12.22 -13.81 1.41
CA THR A 84 -10.97 -14.49 1.03
C THR A 84 -9.77 -13.69 1.53
N LEU A 85 -8.67 -14.38 1.84
CA LEU A 85 -7.42 -13.75 2.26
C LEU A 85 -6.34 -14.01 1.21
N LEU A 86 -5.98 -12.99 0.44
CA LEU A 86 -4.89 -13.01 -0.52
C LEU A 86 -3.69 -12.25 0.06
N SER A 87 -2.55 -12.91 0.16
CA SER A 87 -1.29 -12.26 0.55
C SER A 87 -0.22 -12.56 -0.48
N GLU A 88 0.73 -11.64 -0.69
CA GLU A 88 1.91 -11.85 -1.55
C GLU A 88 2.51 -13.26 -1.39
N GLU A 89 2.75 -13.67 -0.14
CA GLU A 89 3.45 -14.93 0.18
C GLU A 89 2.64 -16.20 -0.09
N THR A 90 1.32 -16.08 -0.27
CA THR A 90 0.41 -17.21 -0.52
C THR A 90 -0.35 -17.10 -1.85
N ALA A 91 -0.12 -16.02 -2.60
CA ALA A 91 -0.85 -15.71 -3.82
C ALA A 91 -0.68 -16.81 -4.88
N LYS A 92 0.52 -17.38 -5.02
CA LYS A 92 0.81 -18.44 -5.99
C LYS A 92 -0.01 -19.72 -5.78
N GLU A 93 -0.46 -19.98 -4.56
CA GLU A 93 -1.26 -21.18 -4.22
C GLU A 93 -2.75 -20.99 -4.53
N GLN A 94 -3.21 -19.74 -4.56
CA GLN A 94 -4.61 -19.38 -4.67
C GLN A 94 -5.00 -18.89 -6.08
N LEU A 95 -4.04 -18.29 -6.81
CA LEU A 95 -4.30 -17.64 -8.08
C LEU A 95 -4.11 -18.59 -9.27
N THR A 96 -5.02 -18.48 -10.23
CA THR A 96 -4.87 -19.03 -11.59
C THR A 96 -4.82 -17.84 -12.56
N GLU A 97 -3.80 -17.80 -13.42
CA GLU A 97 -3.61 -16.68 -14.35
C GLU A 97 -4.87 -16.42 -15.19
N GLY A 98 -5.30 -15.16 -15.24
CA GLY A 98 -6.48 -14.72 -15.99
C GLY A 98 -7.82 -15.06 -15.33
N GLN A 99 -7.82 -15.63 -14.12
CA GLN A 99 -9.04 -15.98 -13.40
C GLN A 99 -9.12 -15.19 -12.07
N PRO A 100 -10.13 -14.33 -11.89
CA PRO A 100 -10.36 -13.69 -10.62
C PRO A 100 -10.77 -14.72 -9.56
N LEU A 101 -10.42 -14.46 -8.30
CA LEU A 101 -10.92 -15.21 -7.16
C LEU A 101 -12.44 -15.03 -7.07
N ALA A 102 -13.17 -16.11 -6.79
CA ALA A 102 -14.61 -16.08 -6.55
C ALA A 102 -14.92 -15.50 -5.15
N ALA A 103 -14.59 -14.23 -4.94
CA ALA A 103 -14.68 -13.53 -3.67
C ALA A 103 -15.30 -12.14 -3.87
N GLU A 104 -16.42 -11.89 -3.20
CA GLU A 104 -17.00 -10.54 -3.15
C GLU A 104 -16.23 -9.64 -2.19
N TRP A 105 -15.82 -10.21 -1.06
CA TRP A 105 -14.97 -9.58 -0.04
C TRP A 105 -13.60 -10.25 -0.02
N LEU A 106 -12.56 -9.44 -0.23
CA LEU A 106 -11.20 -9.91 -0.36
C LEU A 106 -10.28 -9.05 0.51
N TRP A 107 -9.58 -9.68 1.44
CA TRP A 107 -8.41 -9.07 2.04
C TRP A 107 -7.21 -9.25 1.11
N ILE A 108 -6.48 -8.16 0.86
CA ILE A 108 -5.23 -8.15 0.10
C ILE A 108 -4.13 -7.64 1.04
N LEU A 109 -3.09 -8.45 1.23
CA LEU A 109 -2.03 -8.20 2.21
C LEU A 109 -0.65 -8.20 1.57
N ASP A 110 0.15 -7.21 1.94
CA ASP A 110 1.60 -7.24 1.81
C ASP A 110 2.21 -7.32 3.23
N PRO A 111 2.75 -8.48 3.63
CA PRO A 111 3.36 -8.65 4.95
C PRO A 111 4.60 -7.78 5.17
N LEU A 112 5.31 -7.41 4.11
CA LEU A 112 6.53 -6.61 4.17
C LEU A 112 6.81 -5.91 2.82
N ASP A 113 6.12 -4.81 2.58
CA ASP A 113 6.40 -3.95 1.43
C ASP A 113 7.76 -3.27 1.65
N GLY A 114 8.66 -3.45 0.68
CA GLY A 114 10.04 -2.96 0.78
C GLY A 114 11.02 -3.93 1.42
N THR A 115 10.91 -5.24 1.20
CA THR A 115 11.84 -6.27 1.72
C THR A 115 13.33 -5.93 1.47
N LYS A 116 13.67 -5.31 0.34
CA LYS A 116 15.04 -4.85 0.06
C LYS A 116 15.50 -3.76 1.05
N ASP A 117 14.64 -2.77 1.30
CA ASP A 117 14.89 -1.68 2.24
C ASP A 117 14.97 -2.19 3.68
N PHE A 118 14.13 -3.17 4.03
CA PHE A 118 14.20 -3.92 5.29
C PHE A 118 15.55 -4.63 5.46
N LEU A 119 15.97 -5.43 4.49
CA LEU A 119 17.24 -6.17 4.54
C LEU A 119 18.47 -5.25 4.54
N GLN A 120 18.36 -4.07 3.94
CA GLN A 120 19.41 -3.05 3.94
C GLN A 120 19.41 -2.19 5.22
N GLY A 121 18.42 -2.34 6.09
CA GLY A 121 18.30 -1.60 7.35
C GLY A 121 18.01 -0.12 7.15
N THR A 122 17.36 0.28 6.05
CA THR A 122 17.02 1.70 5.80
C THR A 122 15.90 2.19 6.71
N GLY A 123 15.09 1.27 7.24
CA GLY A 123 13.90 1.57 8.04
C GLY A 123 12.68 1.98 7.21
N GLU A 124 12.78 1.93 5.88
CA GLU A 124 11.73 2.34 4.95
C GLU A 124 10.98 1.14 4.37
N TYR A 125 10.24 0.46 5.23
CA TYR A 125 9.40 -0.69 4.91
C TYR A 125 8.04 -0.56 5.59
N ALA A 126 7.02 -1.21 5.04
CA ALA A 126 5.65 -1.12 5.54
C ALA A 126 4.95 -2.48 5.58
N VAL A 127 3.81 -2.53 6.27
CA VAL A 127 2.86 -3.65 6.20
C VAL A 127 1.55 -3.12 5.66
N HIS A 128 1.00 -3.80 4.67
CA HIS A 128 -0.26 -3.43 4.02
C HIS A 128 -1.36 -4.43 4.34
N LEU A 129 -2.53 -3.92 4.72
CA LEU A 129 -3.77 -4.69 4.75
C LEU A 129 -4.87 -3.87 4.11
N ALA A 130 -5.50 -4.40 3.07
CA ALA A 130 -6.68 -3.80 2.46
C ALA A 130 -7.84 -4.76 2.46
N LEU A 131 -9.03 -4.27 2.80
CA LEU A 131 -10.28 -4.94 2.50
C LEU A 131 -10.86 -4.34 1.23
N VAL A 132 -11.07 -5.20 0.24
CA VAL A 132 -11.66 -4.91 -1.04
C VAL A 132 -13.05 -5.51 -1.09
N HIS A 133 -14.03 -4.73 -1.56
CA HIS A 133 -15.38 -5.17 -1.86
C HIS A 133 -15.68 -4.88 -3.32
N GLN A 134 -16.08 -5.89 -4.08
CA GLN A 134 -16.41 -5.76 -5.52
C GLN A 134 -15.31 -4.99 -6.30
N GLN A 135 -14.07 -5.45 -6.16
CA GLN A 135 -12.87 -4.91 -6.83
C GLN A 135 -12.44 -3.49 -6.40
N ARG A 136 -13.11 -2.86 -5.42
CA ARG A 136 -12.75 -1.54 -4.89
C ARG A 136 -12.35 -1.59 -3.42
N PRO A 137 -11.33 -0.81 -3.00
CA PRO A 137 -10.92 -0.77 -1.61
C PRO A 137 -11.98 -0.06 -0.76
N VAL A 138 -12.27 -0.61 0.42
CA VAL A 138 -13.19 0.01 1.39
C VAL A 138 -12.52 0.34 2.72
N LEU A 139 -11.45 -0.37 3.06
CA LEU A 139 -10.65 -0.16 4.27
C LEU A 139 -9.19 -0.48 3.95
N GLY A 140 -8.28 0.36 4.44
CA GLY A 140 -6.84 0.18 4.30
C GLY A 140 -6.10 0.42 5.60
N VAL A 141 -5.01 -0.32 5.76
CA VAL A 141 -4.04 -0.16 6.83
C VAL A 141 -2.66 -0.13 6.23
N VAL A 142 -1.91 0.94 6.52
CA VAL A 142 -0.48 1.06 6.21
C VAL A 142 0.26 1.29 7.52
N LEU A 143 1.01 0.28 7.95
CA LEU A 143 1.87 0.36 9.12
C LEU A 143 3.29 0.69 8.68
N VAL A 144 3.91 1.70 9.29
CA VAL A 144 5.33 2.06 9.11
C VAL A 144 6.05 1.78 10.43
N PRO A 145 6.66 0.59 10.61
CA PRO A 145 7.12 0.11 11.92
C PRO A 145 8.16 0.99 12.59
N GLU A 146 9.17 1.47 11.85
CA GLU A 146 10.25 2.29 12.44
C GLU A 146 9.80 3.71 12.82
N ARG A 147 8.72 4.21 12.22
CA ARG A 147 8.11 5.49 12.61
C ARG A 147 7.03 5.36 13.68
N GLU A 148 6.67 4.13 14.05
CA GLU A 148 5.53 3.85 14.92
C GLU A 148 4.25 4.55 14.46
N GLU A 149 4.01 4.51 13.15
CA GLU A 149 2.82 5.07 12.51
C GLU A 149 1.92 3.95 11.99
N LEU A 150 0.67 3.92 12.44
CA LEU A 150 -0.39 3.06 11.92
C LEU A 150 -1.43 3.94 11.22
N TRP A 151 -1.37 4.01 9.89
CA TRP A 151 -2.36 4.71 9.08
C TRP A 151 -3.55 3.78 8.82
N ILE A 152 -4.74 4.25 9.16
CA ILE A 152 -6.01 3.54 8.93
C ILE A 152 -6.91 4.46 8.14
N GLY A 153 -7.46 3.97 7.03
CA GLY A 153 -8.40 4.70 6.19
C GLY A 153 -9.63 3.88 5.88
N VAL A 154 -10.79 4.45 6.15
CA VAL A 154 -12.10 3.89 5.78
C VAL A 154 -12.67 4.76 4.68
N VAL A 155 -12.80 4.21 3.47
CA VAL A 155 -13.22 4.97 2.30
C VAL A 155 -14.65 5.49 2.52
N GLY A 156 -14.81 6.81 2.43
CA GLY A 156 -16.07 7.50 2.70
C GLY A 156 -16.27 7.97 4.14
N ASP A 157 -15.39 7.62 5.09
CA ASP A 157 -15.45 8.07 6.49
C ASP A 157 -14.23 8.94 6.84
N GLY A 158 -13.02 8.46 6.55
CA GLY A 158 -11.80 9.25 6.78
C GLY A 158 -10.55 8.41 6.99
N THR A 159 -9.42 9.12 7.10
CA THR A 159 -8.11 8.54 7.44
C THR A 159 -7.54 9.21 8.68
N TRP A 160 -6.91 8.41 9.54
CA TRP A 160 -6.09 8.90 10.64
C TRP A 160 -4.83 8.06 10.78
N CYS A 161 -3.82 8.62 11.44
CA CYS A 161 -2.67 7.87 11.93
C CYS A 161 -2.80 7.71 13.44
N GLU A 162 -2.36 6.57 13.97
CA GLU A 162 -2.18 6.39 15.40
C GLU A 162 -0.84 5.73 15.73
N ASN A 163 -0.32 6.01 16.92
CA ASN A 163 0.86 5.35 17.45
C ASN A 163 0.47 4.18 18.39
N ARG A 164 1.48 3.54 18.99
CA ARG A 164 1.29 2.41 19.91
C ARG A 164 0.44 2.75 21.14
N SER A 165 0.54 3.97 21.67
CA SER A 165 -0.28 4.41 22.80
C SER A 165 -1.74 4.71 22.40
N GLY A 166 -2.04 4.72 21.08
CA GLY A 166 -3.36 5.02 20.55
C GLY A 166 -3.63 6.51 20.38
N GLU A 167 -2.60 7.35 20.52
CA GLU A 167 -2.71 8.77 20.21
C GLU A 167 -2.88 8.93 18.70
N ARG A 168 -3.95 9.66 18.32
CA ARG A 168 -4.30 9.88 16.92
C ARG A 168 -3.75 11.20 16.41
N THR A 169 -3.18 11.16 15.21
CA THR A 169 -2.81 12.36 14.45
C THR A 169 -3.61 12.41 13.14
N PRO A 170 -4.10 13.60 12.74
CA PRO A 170 -4.86 13.74 11.51
C PRO A 170 -3.94 13.74 10.28
N VAL A 171 -4.51 13.45 9.11
CA VAL A 171 -3.88 13.73 7.81
C VAL A 171 -3.58 15.22 7.68
N ARG A 172 -2.45 15.56 7.07
CA ARG A 172 -1.98 16.93 6.83
C ARG A 172 -1.45 17.08 5.42
N PHE A 173 -2.31 16.98 4.41
CA PHE A 173 -1.89 17.26 3.04
C PHE A 173 -1.26 18.65 2.90
N SER A 174 -0.27 18.78 2.02
CA SER A 174 0.28 20.08 1.68
C SER A 174 -0.77 20.95 0.96
N GLU A 175 -0.56 22.27 0.98
CA GLU A 175 -1.39 23.24 0.25
C GLU A 175 -0.85 23.58 -1.14
N ARG A 176 0.20 22.88 -1.60
CA ARG A 176 0.83 23.14 -2.90
C ARG A 176 -0.12 22.75 -4.03
N LYS A 177 -0.13 23.54 -5.12
CA LYS A 177 -1.04 23.34 -6.27
C LYS A 177 -0.34 23.52 -7.61
N ALA A 178 0.57 24.50 -7.69
CA ALA A 178 1.34 24.74 -8.91
C ALA A 178 2.35 23.61 -9.10
N THR A 179 2.41 23.04 -10.30
CA THR A 179 3.22 21.84 -10.58
C THR A 179 4.69 22.01 -10.22
N ASN A 180 5.27 23.19 -10.50
CA ASN A 180 6.65 23.56 -10.14
C ASN A 180 6.90 23.79 -8.65
N GLN A 181 5.88 23.67 -7.80
CA GLN A 181 6.02 23.66 -6.34
C GLN A 181 5.91 22.23 -5.80
N LEU A 182 5.33 21.30 -6.57
CA LEU A 182 5.03 19.96 -6.07
C LEU A 182 6.30 19.15 -5.84
N THR A 183 6.32 18.41 -4.72
CA THR A 183 7.39 17.51 -4.32
C THR A 183 7.01 16.07 -4.63
N LEU A 184 7.72 15.43 -5.56
CA LEU A 184 7.60 14.01 -5.88
C LEU A 184 8.20 13.15 -4.78
N VAL A 185 7.55 12.04 -4.45
CA VAL A 185 8.20 10.89 -3.82
C VAL A 185 8.32 9.76 -4.85
N ALA A 186 9.53 9.24 -5.05
CA ALA A 186 9.82 8.18 -6.01
C ALA A 186 10.52 7.00 -5.33
N SER A 187 10.47 5.84 -5.99
CA SER A 187 11.22 4.66 -5.52
C SER A 187 12.72 4.90 -5.62
N ARG A 188 13.46 4.43 -4.61
CA ARG A 188 14.93 4.42 -4.62
C ARG A 188 15.50 3.44 -5.65
N SER A 189 14.85 2.30 -5.85
CA SER A 189 15.40 1.16 -6.59
C SER A 189 14.76 0.92 -7.95
N HIS A 190 13.67 1.60 -8.27
CA HIS A 190 12.87 1.37 -9.48
C HIS A 190 12.76 2.63 -10.34
N ARG A 191 13.91 3.10 -10.85
CA ARG A 191 14.00 4.23 -11.79
C ARG A 191 14.51 3.74 -13.14
N ASP A 192 13.70 3.92 -14.19
CA ASP A 192 14.10 3.67 -15.57
C ASP A 192 14.17 5.00 -16.36
N GLN A 193 14.70 4.95 -17.58
CA GLN A 193 14.88 6.14 -18.41
C GLN A 193 13.55 6.85 -18.73
N ARG A 194 12.45 6.10 -18.89
CA ARG A 194 11.13 6.68 -19.19
C ARG A 194 10.58 7.43 -17.99
N LEU A 195 10.76 6.90 -16.78
CA LEU A 195 10.38 7.58 -15.55
C LEU A 195 11.17 8.88 -15.38
N GLU A 196 12.48 8.89 -15.67
CA GLU A 196 13.29 10.13 -15.63
C GLU A 196 12.80 11.19 -16.62
N GLN A 197 12.49 10.77 -17.85
CA GLN A 197 11.95 11.65 -18.88
C GLN A 197 10.58 12.22 -18.47
N LEU A 198 9.71 11.38 -17.90
CA LEU A 198 8.41 11.79 -17.38
C LEU A 198 8.56 12.80 -16.24
N ILE A 199 9.40 12.52 -15.24
CA ILE A 199 9.66 13.44 -14.12
C ILE A 199 10.15 14.80 -14.63
N THR A 200 11.07 14.78 -15.60
CA THR A 200 11.59 15.99 -16.25
C THR A 200 10.47 16.77 -16.95
N ALA A 201 9.62 16.08 -17.71
CA ALA A 201 8.52 16.70 -18.46
C ALA A 201 7.40 17.28 -17.57
N LEU A 202 7.25 16.78 -16.34
CA LEU A 202 6.28 17.30 -15.39
C LEU A 202 6.67 18.65 -14.79
N GLU A 203 7.97 19.01 -14.81
CA GLU A 203 8.51 20.25 -14.26
C GLU A 203 8.16 20.43 -12.77
N LEU A 204 8.41 19.38 -11.98
CA LEU A 204 8.15 19.36 -10.54
C LEU A 204 9.18 20.21 -9.77
N GLY A 205 8.81 20.66 -8.57
CA GLY A 205 9.65 21.54 -7.76
C GLY A 205 10.78 20.82 -7.02
N ASP A 206 10.51 19.60 -6.54
CA ASP A 206 11.48 18.79 -5.79
C ASP A 206 11.16 17.29 -5.93
N SER A 207 12.10 16.41 -5.58
CA SER A 207 11.91 14.96 -5.56
C SER A 207 12.68 14.27 -4.44
N HIS A 208 12.01 13.41 -3.68
CA HIS A 208 12.61 12.60 -2.61
C HIS A 208 12.54 11.11 -2.99
N ALA A 209 13.50 10.33 -2.50
CA ALA A 209 13.54 8.88 -2.71
C ALA A 209 13.20 8.15 -1.42
N VAL A 210 12.15 7.32 -1.44
CA VAL A 210 11.67 6.54 -0.29
C VAL A 210 11.33 5.11 -0.74
N GLY A 211 11.79 4.13 0.01
CA GLY A 211 11.45 2.70 -0.09
C GLY A 211 9.99 2.45 0.26
N SER A 212 9.42 1.28 -0.07
CA SER A 212 8.02 0.92 0.21
C SER A 212 6.93 1.86 -0.39
N VAL A 213 5.94 1.33 -1.09
CA VAL A 213 4.77 2.13 -1.53
C VAL A 213 4.03 2.71 -0.33
N GLY A 214 3.87 1.95 0.75
CA GLY A 214 3.23 2.42 1.98
C GLY A 214 3.93 3.63 2.60
N CYS A 215 5.25 3.57 2.76
CA CYS A 215 6.05 4.69 3.24
C CYS A 215 5.92 5.92 2.35
N LYS A 216 5.93 5.75 1.02
CA LYS A 216 5.71 6.83 0.06
C LYS A 216 4.35 7.51 0.26
N VAL A 217 3.26 6.75 0.31
CA VAL A 217 1.92 7.33 0.54
C VAL A 217 1.83 7.99 1.92
N ALA A 218 2.48 7.43 2.94
CA ALA A 218 2.52 8.04 4.27
C ALA A 218 3.20 9.44 4.23
N THR A 219 4.22 9.67 3.40
CA THR A 219 4.81 11.01 3.21
C THR A 219 3.81 12.02 2.63
N ILE A 220 2.92 11.56 1.73
CA ILE A 220 1.85 12.39 1.16
C ILE A 220 0.83 12.73 2.25
N LEU A 221 0.39 11.74 3.03
CA LEU A 221 -0.57 11.92 4.14
C LEU A 221 -0.05 12.87 5.22
N ARG A 222 1.27 12.95 5.41
CA ARG A 222 1.94 13.91 6.32
C ARG A 222 2.18 15.29 5.70
N GLY A 223 1.97 15.44 4.39
CA GLY A 223 2.23 16.68 3.64
C GLY A 223 3.70 16.97 3.37
N GLU A 224 4.58 15.99 3.58
CA GLU A 224 6.01 16.08 3.29
C GLU A 224 6.21 16.12 1.76
N THR A 225 5.51 15.24 1.04
CA THR A 225 5.46 15.18 -0.42
C THR A 225 4.03 15.32 -0.93
N ASP A 226 3.86 15.43 -2.24
CA ASP A 226 2.58 15.76 -2.86
C ASP A 226 2.03 14.68 -3.77
N LEU A 227 2.93 13.93 -4.39
CA LEU A 227 2.61 12.92 -5.38
C LEU A 227 3.64 11.79 -5.38
N TYR A 228 3.17 10.61 -5.76
CA TYR A 228 3.95 9.43 -6.11
C TYR A 228 3.59 9.01 -7.53
N ILE A 229 4.60 8.65 -8.32
CA ILE A 229 4.41 8.12 -9.68
C ILE A 229 5.04 6.72 -9.74
N SER A 230 4.25 5.74 -10.18
CA SER A 230 4.71 4.42 -10.56
C SER A 230 4.60 4.26 -12.07
N LEU A 231 5.69 3.91 -12.74
CA LEU A 231 5.67 3.62 -14.17
C LEU A 231 6.13 2.19 -14.39
N SER A 232 5.22 1.32 -14.85
CA SER A 232 5.57 -0.07 -15.11
C SER A 232 6.54 -0.21 -16.28
N GLY A 233 7.45 -1.17 -16.18
CA GLY A 233 8.43 -1.49 -17.21
C GLY A 233 8.69 -2.98 -17.26
N LYS A 234 9.90 -3.40 -16.85
CA LYS A 234 10.22 -4.85 -16.72
C LYS A 234 9.36 -5.55 -15.67
N SER A 235 8.90 -4.81 -14.68
CA SER A 235 7.93 -5.26 -13.69
C SER A 235 6.84 -4.20 -13.52
N ALA A 236 5.73 -4.61 -12.93
CA ALA A 236 4.66 -3.75 -12.47
C ALA A 236 4.44 -4.00 -10.96
N PRO A 237 4.02 -2.98 -10.21
CA PRO A 237 3.51 -3.21 -8.87
C PRO A 237 2.29 -4.13 -8.92
N LYS A 238 1.97 -4.76 -7.81
CA LYS A 238 0.89 -5.73 -7.69
C LYS A 238 -0.24 -5.22 -6.81
N ASP A 239 -1.34 -5.96 -6.77
CA ASP A 239 -2.51 -5.65 -5.96
C ASP A 239 -2.14 -5.36 -4.49
N TRP A 240 -1.24 -6.16 -3.91
CA TRP A 240 -0.80 -6.00 -2.51
C TRP A 240 0.11 -4.79 -2.27
N ASP A 241 0.83 -4.31 -3.29
CA ASP A 241 1.59 -3.06 -3.21
C ASP A 241 0.66 -1.84 -3.13
N MET A 242 -0.53 -1.92 -3.74
CA MET A 242 -1.37 -0.75 -4.05
C MET A 242 -2.65 -0.64 -3.24
N ALA A 243 -3.30 -1.77 -2.90
CA ALA A 243 -4.63 -1.76 -2.32
C ALA A 243 -4.73 -0.97 -1.01
N ALA A 244 -3.79 -1.18 -0.07
CA ALA A 244 -3.85 -0.49 1.21
C ALA A 244 -3.40 0.98 1.09
N PRO A 245 -2.31 1.31 0.38
CA PRO A 245 -1.94 2.70 0.13
C PRO A 245 -3.02 3.51 -0.62
N GLU A 246 -3.72 2.91 -1.59
CA GLU A 246 -4.88 3.53 -2.22
C GLU A 246 -6.01 3.78 -1.23
N ALA A 247 -6.42 2.75 -0.48
CA ALA A 247 -7.51 2.87 0.47
C ALA A 247 -7.30 4.01 1.48
N VAL A 248 -6.10 4.09 2.08
CA VAL A 248 -5.78 5.16 3.04
C VAL A 248 -5.72 6.55 2.40
N LEU A 249 -5.28 6.64 1.14
CA LEU A 249 -5.20 7.90 0.43
C LEU A 249 -6.57 8.40 -0.03
N LEU A 250 -7.42 7.52 -0.57
CA LEU A 250 -8.79 7.84 -0.98
C LEU A 250 -9.63 8.27 0.22
N ALA A 251 -9.57 7.54 1.32
CA ALA A 251 -10.27 7.86 2.56
C ALA A 251 -9.84 9.23 3.14
N ALA A 252 -8.62 9.67 2.86
CA ALA A 252 -8.11 10.99 3.24
C ALA A 252 -8.59 12.14 2.33
N GLY A 253 -9.26 11.84 1.21
CA GLY A 253 -9.61 12.80 0.17
C GLY A 253 -8.49 13.06 -0.85
N GLY A 254 -7.46 12.21 -0.85
CA GLY A 254 -6.47 12.15 -1.93
C GLY A 254 -7.00 11.41 -3.16
N ALA A 255 -6.12 11.10 -4.10
CA ALA A 255 -6.49 10.38 -5.32
C ALA A 255 -5.36 9.44 -5.76
N PHE A 256 -5.75 8.28 -6.30
CA PHE A 256 -4.84 7.27 -6.84
C PHE A 256 -5.46 6.66 -8.10
N THR A 257 -4.91 6.95 -9.28
CA THR A 257 -5.44 6.49 -10.57
C THR A 257 -4.30 6.13 -11.53
N HIS A 258 -4.65 5.54 -12.66
CA HIS A 258 -3.83 5.63 -13.87
C HIS A 258 -3.75 7.08 -14.37
N ALA A 259 -2.75 7.40 -15.18
CA ALA A 259 -2.55 8.76 -15.68
C ALA A 259 -3.62 9.17 -16.71
N ASP A 260 -4.36 8.22 -17.28
CA ASP A 260 -5.57 8.49 -18.07
C ASP A 260 -6.85 8.69 -17.22
N GLY A 261 -6.73 8.56 -15.89
CA GLY A 261 -7.82 8.75 -14.93
C GLY A 261 -8.62 7.49 -14.62
N ARG A 262 -8.29 6.32 -15.21
CA ARG A 262 -8.91 5.06 -14.79
C ARG A 262 -8.56 4.75 -13.34
N GLU A 263 -9.56 4.30 -12.60
CA GLU A 263 -9.37 3.85 -11.22
C GLU A 263 -8.62 2.51 -11.21
N LEU A 264 -7.89 2.25 -10.12
CA LEU A 264 -7.35 0.93 -9.86
C LEU A 264 -8.51 -0.02 -9.53
N ILE A 265 -8.40 -1.24 -10.03
CA ILE A 265 -9.35 -2.33 -9.75
C ILE A 265 -8.57 -3.57 -9.35
N TYR A 266 -9.10 -4.31 -8.38
CA TYR A 266 -8.45 -5.46 -7.76
C TYR A 266 -9.18 -6.75 -8.10
N ASN A 267 -8.52 -7.90 -7.95
CA ASN A 267 -9.13 -9.20 -8.21
C ASN A 267 -9.71 -9.31 -9.64
N THR A 268 -8.88 -8.99 -10.64
CA THR A 268 -9.23 -9.06 -12.07
C THR A 268 -8.78 -10.35 -12.74
N GLY A 269 -8.02 -11.19 -12.02
CA GLY A 269 -7.30 -12.35 -12.56
C GLY A 269 -5.87 -12.04 -13.00
N ASP A 270 -5.49 -10.76 -13.03
CA ASP A 270 -4.10 -10.31 -13.09
C ASP A 270 -3.84 -9.41 -11.88
N VAL A 271 -2.86 -9.78 -11.06
CA VAL A 271 -2.48 -8.98 -9.88
C VAL A 271 -1.62 -7.79 -10.24
N ARG A 272 -1.12 -7.68 -11.48
CA ARG A 272 -0.23 -6.59 -11.89
C ARG A 272 -1.04 -5.32 -12.14
N GLN A 273 -0.69 -4.27 -11.41
CA GLN A 273 -1.15 -2.91 -11.61
C GLN A 273 -0.23 -2.20 -12.63
N ALA A 274 -0.28 -2.64 -13.89
CA ALA A 274 0.57 -2.13 -14.97
C ALA A 274 0.04 -0.81 -15.56
N GLY A 275 0.95 0.10 -15.92
CA GLY A 275 0.63 1.40 -16.52
C GLY A 275 1.42 2.55 -15.88
N CYS A 276 0.88 3.77 -15.98
CA CYS A 276 1.41 4.96 -15.29
C CYS A 276 0.46 5.32 -14.14
N LEU A 277 0.77 4.85 -12.93
CA LEU A 277 -0.03 5.13 -11.75
C LEU A 277 0.43 6.42 -11.07
N ILE A 278 -0.52 7.23 -10.64
CA ILE A 278 -0.29 8.48 -9.92
C ILE A 278 -1.09 8.46 -8.64
N ALA A 279 -0.42 8.61 -7.50
CA ALA A 279 -1.04 8.90 -6.22
C ALA A 279 -0.75 10.37 -5.86
N SER A 280 -1.71 11.13 -5.34
CA SER A 280 -1.46 12.50 -4.88
C SER A 280 -2.43 12.98 -3.81
N HIS A 281 -2.12 14.13 -3.20
CA HIS A 281 -2.99 14.84 -2.24
C HIS A 281 -4.33 15.36 -2.83
N GLY A 282 -4.73 14.92 -4.02
CA GLY A 282 -6.00 15.29 -4.68
C GLY A 282 -5.97 16.64 -5.40
N LYS A 283 -5.54 17.72 -4.74
CA LYS A 283 -5.67 19.12 -5.25
C LYS A 283 -5.07 19.37 -6.65
N ALA A 284 -4.02 18.66 -7.05
CA ALA A 284 -3.36 18.81 -8.36
C ALA A 284 -3.54 17.59 -9.28
N HIS A 285 -4.31 16.58 -8.85
CA HIS A 285 -4.31 15.24 -9.44
C HIS A 285 -4.70 15.21 -10.92
N ALA A 286 -5.80 15.86 -11.29
CA ALA A 286 -6.25 15.92 -12.68
C ALA A 286 -5.23 16.61 -13.61
N THR A 287 -4.51 17.63 -13.11
CA THR A 287 -3.45 18.30 -13.87
C THR A 287 -2.24 17.40 -14.05
N LEU A 288 -1.84 16.67 -13.00
CA LEU A 288 -0.75 15.71 -13.05
C LEU A 288 -1.04 14.57 -14.04
N CYS A 289 -2.24 13.98 -13.98
CA CYS A 289 -2.69 12.95 -14.91
C CYS A 289 -2.62 13.41 -16.36
N ARG A 290 -3.23 14.57 -16.68
CA ARG A 290 -3.18 15.12 -18.05
C ARG A 290 -1.75 15.36 -18.54
N LYS A 291 -0.90 15.98 -17.71
CA LYS A 291 0.51 16.25 -18.08
C LYS A 291 1.28 14.94 -18.29
N ALA A 292 1.08 13.95 -17.42
CA ALA A 292 1.75 12.67 -17.51
C ALA A 292 1.33 11.88 -18.75
N ALA A 293 0.02 11.78 -19.02
CA ALA A 293 -0.50 11.13 -20.22
C ALA A 293 0.02 11.80 -21.51
N GLN A 294 0.04 13.14 -21.56
CA GLN A 294 0.60 13.87 -22.70
C GLN A 294 2.11 13.61 -22.88
N ALA A 295 2.89 13.63 -21.79
CA ALA A 295 4.32 13.37 -21.83
C ALA A 295 4.61 11.94 -22.29
N MET A 296 3.89 10.95 -21.75
CA MET A 296 4.05 9.55 -22.14
C MET A 296 3.68 9.28 -23.59
N GLY A 297 2.69 10.01 -24.15
CA GLY A 297 2.38 9.96 -25.58
C GLY A 297 3.53 10.41 -26.50
N LEU A 298 4.54 11.11 -25.96
CA LEU A 298 5.78 11.46 -26.67
C LEU A 298 6.95 10.54 -26.33
N ILE A 299 7.04 10.11 -25.06
CA ILE A 299 8.14 9.27 -24.55
C ILE A 299 8.02 7.83 -25.05
N ASP A 300 6.82 7.27 -25.01
CA ASP A 300 6.52 5.88 -25.39
C ASP A 300 5.08 5.80 -25.93
N PRO A 301 4.84 6.17 -27.20
CA PRO A 301 3.50 6.31 -27.76
C PRO A 301 2.65 5.02 -27.76
N GLY A 302 3.28 3.85 -27.63
CA GLY A 302 2.60 2.56 -27.55
C GLY A 302 2.24 2.12 -26.12
N PHE A 303 2.67 2.88 -25.11
CA PHE A 303 2.46 2.54 -23.71
C PHE A 303 1.06 2.92 -23.23
N GLN A 304 0.40 2.00 -22.54
CA GLN A 304 -0.86 2.27 -21.88
C GLN A 304 -0.61 3.04 -20.58
N VAL A 305 -1.06 4.29 -20.55
CA VAL A 305 -0.97 5.17 -19.38
C VAL A 305 -2.07 4.90 -18.36
#